data_AF-A0A938EMJ9-F1
#
_entry.id   AF-A0A938EMJ9-F1
#
_cell.length_a   1.000
_cell.length_b   1.000
_cell.length_c   1.000
_cell.angle_alpha   90.00
_cell.angle_beta   90.00
_cell.angle_gamma   90.00
#
_symmetry.space_group_name_H-M   'P 1'
#
loop_
_entity.id
_entity.type
_entity.pdbx_description
1 polymer ?
#
loop_
_entity_poly.entity_id
_entity_poly.type
_entity_poly.pdbx_seq_one_letter_code
_entity_poly.pdbx_strand_id
1 'polypeptide(L)' 'MRDLDGREVTSLVPVVLLTIVLGVFPAPVLDVVNPAVDRVMDTIGITDPQPALAPAGGEQ' A
#
# COMPACT_ATOMS: atom_id res chain seq x y z
N MET A 1 -18.87 15.19 -26.83
CA MET A 1 -17.46 14.82 -27.04
C MET A 1 -17.05 13.99 -25.83
N ARG A 2 -16.52 12.78 -26.06
CA ARG A 2 -15.98 11.92 -25.02
C ARG A 2 -14.48 11.95 -25.22
N ASP A 3 -13.76 12.59 -24.31
CA ASP A 3 -12.29 12.75 -24.39
C ASP A 3 -11.52 11.48 -24.03
N LEU A 4 -12.23 10.42 -23.62
CA LEU A 4 -11.65 9.12 -23.31
C LEU A 4 -12.15 8.07 -24.29
N ASP A 5 -11.30 7.75 -25.26
CA ASP A 5 -11.49 6.64 -26.18
C ASP A 5 -11.08 5.31 -25.52
N GLY A 6 -11.61 4.20 -26.04
CA GLY A 6 -11.37 2.87 -25.46
C GLY A 6 -9.88 2.53 -25.27
N ARG A 7 -9.01 3.02 -26.17
CA ARG A 7 -7.55 2.85 -26.09
C ARG A 7 -6.93 3.57 -24.89
N GLU A 8 -7.39 4.76 -24.58
CA GLU A 8 -6.89 5.57 -23.46
C GLU A 8 -7.36 5.01 -22.12
N VAL A 9 -8.58 4.46 -22.09
CA VAL A 9 -9.06 3.73 -20.92
C VAL A 9 -8.17 2.51 -20.69
N THR A 10 -7.88 1.71 -21.72
CA THR A 10 -7.03 0.51 -21.55
C THR A 10 -5.61 0.83 -21.10
N SER A 11 -5.03 1.97 -21.49
CA SER A 11 -3.70 2.36 -21.02
C SER A 11 -3.69 2.83 -19.55
N LEU A 12 -4.77 3.45 -19.08
CA LEU A 12 -4.90 3.93 -17.70
C LEU A 12 -5.33 2.85 -16.71
N VAL A 13 -6.11 1.86 -17.17
CA VAL A 13 -6.67 0.77 -16.35
C VAL A 13 -5.62 0.10 -15.45
N PRO A 14 -4.41 -0.29 -15.92
CA PRO A 14 -3.43 -0.95 -15.06
C PRO A 14 -2.98 -0.09 -13.89
N VAL A 15 -2.76 1.21 -14.12
CA VAL A 15 -2.30 2.14 -13.09
C VAL A 15 -3.40 2.35 -12.06
N VAL A 16 -4.63 2.62 -12.51
CA VAL A 16 -5.78 2.82 -11.62
C VAL A 16 -6.07 1.56 -10.81
N LEU A 17 -6.01 0.38 -11.45
CA LEU A 17 -6.20 -0.90 -10.79
C LEU A 17 -5.17 -1.09 -9.67
N LEU A 18 -3.88 -0.89 -9.96
CA LEU A 18 -2.82 -1.01 -8.97
C LEU A 18 -2.97 0.01 -7.84
N THR A 19 -3.34 1.26 -8.14
CA THR A 19 -3.59 2.29 -7.12
C THR A 19 -4.71 1.87 -6.18
N ILE A 20 -5.84 1.37 -6.71
CA ILE A 20 -6.96 0.93 -5.88
C ILE A 20 -6.57 -0.30 -5.05
N VAL A 21 -5.98 -1.31 -5.68
CA VAL A 21 -5.58 -2.55 -5.00
C VAL A 21 -4.57 -2.26 -3.90
N LEU A 22 -3.52 -1.50 -4.17
CA LEU A 22 -2.49 -1.18 -3.17
C LEU A 22 -2.99 -0.17 -2.13
N GLY A 23 -3.94 0.70 -2.49
CA GLY A 23 -4.58 1.61 -1.53
C GLY A 23 -5.42 0.89 -0.48
N VAL A 24 -6.08 -0.22 -0.86
CA VAL A 24 -6.88 -1.03 0.07
C VAL A 24 -6.07 -2.15 0.71
N PHE A 25 -5.15 -2.76 -0.05
CA PHE A 25 -4.32 -3.89 0.37
C PHE A 25 -2.83 -3.60 0.08
N PRO A 26 -2.17 -2.79 0.95
CA PRO A 26 -0.77 -2.43 0.77
C PRO A 26 0.21 -3.55 1.13
N ALA A 27 -0.24 -4.58 1.86
CA ALA A 27 0.59 -5.67 2.37
C ALA A 27 1.57 -6.29 1.34
N PRO A 28 1.20 -6.56 0.07
CA PRO A 28 2.11 -7.16 -0.91
C PRO A 28 3.37 -6.33 -1.17
N VAL A 29 3.25 -5.00 -1.10
CA VAL A 29 4.40 -4.10 -1.27
C VAL A 29 5.15 -3.98 0.05
N LEU A 30 4.43 -3.87 1.18
CA LEU A 30 5.03 -3.79 2.51
C LEU A 30 5.90 -5.01 2.84
N ASP A 31 5.43 -6.22 2.54
CA ASP A 31 6.17 -7.46 2.80
C ASP A 31 7.51 -7.53 2.05
N VAL A 32 7.63 -6.87 0.91
CA VAL A 32 8.88 -6.78 0.13
C VAL A 32 9.84 -5.74 0.72
N VAL A 33 9.33 -4.61 1.21
CA VAL A 33 10.17 -3.50 1.68
C VAL A 33 10.51 -3.58 3.16
N ASN A 34 9.66 -4.19 3.99
CA ASN A 34 9.83 -4.28 5.44
C ASN A 34 11.18 -4.90 5.87
N PRO A 35 11.71 -5.97 5.23
CA PRO A 35 13.02 -6.52 5.61
C PRO A 35 14.19 -5.55 5.44
N ALA A 36 14.07 -4.56 4.55
CA ALA A 36 15.05 -3.49 4.42
C ALA A 36 14.87 -2.44 5.51
N VAL A 37 13.62 -2.10 5.84
CA VAL A 37 13.27 -1.16 6.92
C VAL A 37 13.70 -1.71 8.28
N ASP A 38 13.47 -2.99 8.55
CA ASP A 38 13.85 -3.65 9.82
C ASP A 38 15.35 -3.53 10.09
N ARG A 39 16.19 -3.69 9.05
CA ARG A 39 17.65 -3.51 9.18
C ARG A 39 18.01 -2.07 9.51
N VAL A 40 17.29 -1.08 8.98
CA VAL A 40 17.51 0.33 9.29
C VAL A 40 17.11 0.61 10.75
N MET A 41 15.95 0.10 11.18
CA MET A 41 15.45 0.22 12.54
C MET A 41 16.40 -0.39 13.58
N ASP A 42 16.93 -1.58 13.31
CA ASP A 42 17.95 -2.24 14.14
C ASP A 42 19.24 -1.43 14.21
N THR A 43 19.68 -0.85 13.07
CA THR A 43 20.88 -0.01 13.02
C THR A 43 20.77 1.24 13.88
N ILE A 44 19.57 1.83 13.98
CA ILE A 44 19.34 3.09 14.73
C ILE A 44 18.76 2.84 16.14
N GLY A 45 18.46 1.58 16.50
CA GLY A 45 17.90 1.20 17.79
C GLY A 45 16.47 1.69 18.03
N ILE A 46 15.67 1.83 16.97
CA ILE A 46 14.26 2.25 17.05
C ILE A 46 13.36 1.07 16.64
N THR A 47 12.19 0.93 17.27
CA THR A 47 11.16 -0.05 16.90
C THR A 47 9.93 0.66 16.34
N ASP A 48 9.14 -0.05 15.53
CA ASP A 48 7.87 0.45 15.01
C ASP A 48 6.90 0.80 16.16
N PRO A 49 6.35 2.02 16.23
CA PRO A 49 5.41 2.40 17.28
C PRO A 49 4.08 1.67 17.17
N GLN A 50 3.42 1.48 18.33
CA GLN A 50 2.08 0.92 18.37
C GLN A 50 1.11 1.80 17.56
N PRO A 51 0.19 1.20 16.76
CA PRO A 51 -0.81 1.97 16.03
C PRO A 51 -1.62 2.89 16.95
N ALA A 52 -1.76 4.16 16.55
CA ALA A 52 -2.49 5.16 17.34
C ALA A 52 -4.01 4.92 17.37
N LEU A 53 -4.51 4.08 16.47
CA LEU A 53 -5.91 3.67 16.40
C LEU A 53 -6.03 2.23 16.86
N ALA A 54 -7.06 1.94 17.66
CA ALA A 54 -7.44 0.56 17.94
C ALA A 54 -7.72 -0.15 16.61
N PRO A 55 -7.33 -1.42 16.45
CA PRO A 55 -7.57 -2.16 15.21
C PRO A 55 -9.06 -2.12 14.87
N ALA A 56 -9.38 -1.53 13.72
CA ALA A 56 -10.73 -1.54 13.16
C ALA A 56 -11.03 -2.97 12.69
N GLY A 57 -11.44 -3.83 13.61
CA GLY A 57 -11.71 -5.24 13.34
C GLY A 57 -11.56 -6.22 14.51
N GLY A 58 -11.35 -5.73 15.74
CA GLY A 58 -11.46 -6.56 16.95
C GLY A 58 -12.83 -6.44 17.60
N GLU A 59 -13.89 -6.90 16.94
CA GLU A 59 -15.08 -7.32 17.68
C GLU A 59 -14.76 -8.65 18.38
N GLN A 60 -15.19 -8.73 19.62
CA GLN A 60 -14.87 -9.75 20.63
C GLN A 60 -15.32 -11.16 20.23
#